data_AF-A0A067PQ13-F1
#
_entry.id   AF-A0A067PQ13-F1
#
_cell.length_a   1.000
_cell.length_b   1.000
_cell.length_c   1.000
_cell.angle_alpha   90.00
_cell.angle_beta   90.00
_cell.angle_gamma   90.00
#
_symmetry.space_group_name_H-M   'P 1'
#
loop_
_entity.id
_entity.type
_entity.pdbx_description
1 polymer ?
#
loop_
_entity_poly.entity_id
_entity_poly.type
_entity_poly.pdbx_seq_one_letter_code
_entity_poly.pdbx_strand_id
1 'polypeptide(L)'
;MTLSSPAIVDDSFQIYDLRVEVLCPPGERILCGAKPGDYFTLEGEMLYFAIILSPRTRVLDLLPCIPGAILPLLSGKQRAQQSNDWMTTDAEVACLDPHCKLRLRIVRTGTRTFRHGEVTAVPLPGTNLVSADTSKE
;
A
#
# COMPACT_ATOMS: atom_id res chain seq x y z
N MET A 1 9.65 20.68 -44.39
CA MET A 1 9.19 19.68 -43.42
C MET A 1 9.80 20.04 -42.09
N THR A 2 9.06 20.75 -41.24
CA THR A 2 9.52 21.19 -39.91
C THR A 2 9.43 20.00 -38.96
N LEU A 3 10.58 19.51 -38.50
CA LEU A 3 10.68 18.51 -37.44
C LEU A 3 10.15 19.15 -36.15
N SER A 4 8.90 18.82 -35.80
CA SER A 4 8.35 19.16 -34.48
C SER A 4 9.14 18.40 -33.43
N SER A 5 9.77 19.12 -32.51
CA SER A 5 10.42 18.55 -31.33
C SER A 5 9.44 17.61 -30.62
N PRO A 6 9.85 16.41 -30.16
CA PRO A 6 8.96 15.53 -29.42
C PRO A 6 8.54 16.27 -28.15
N ALA A 7 7.23 16.45 -27.97
CA ALA A 7 6.68 16.97 -26.72
C ALA A 7 7.05 15.97 -25.62
N ILE A 8 7.85 16.41 -24.64
CA ILE A 8 8.11 15.62 -23.43
C ILE A 8 6.79 15.60 -22.68
N VAL A 9 6.04 14.50 -22.79
CA VAL A 9 4.85 14.27 -21.98
C VAL A 9 5.35 13.84 -20.61
N ASP A 10 5.01 14.62 -19.58
CA ASP A 10 5.25 14.24 -18.20
C ASP A 10 4.41 12.99 -17.88
N ASP A 11 5.09 11.86 -17.69
CA ASP A 11 4.49 10.56 -17.40
C ASP A 11 4.58 10.21 -15.90
N SER A 12 4.82 11.22 -15.05
CA SER A 12 4.94 11.04 -13.62
C SER A 12 3.58 10.93 -12.91
N PHE A 13 3.52 10.09 -11.88
CA PHE A 13 2.37 9.99 -10.99
C PHE A 13 2.82 9.78 -9.54
N GLN A 14 1.97 10.17 -8.61
CA GLN A 14 2.26 10.05 -7.18
C GLN A 14 1.40 8.99 -6.52
N ILE A 15 2.01 8.23 -5.61
CA ILE A 15 1.31 7.32 -4.71
C ILE A 15 1.70 7.59 -3.26
N TYR A 16 0.81 7.26 -2.34
CA TYR A 16 1.05 7.36 -0.92
C TYR A 16 1.72 6.11 -0.38
N ASP A 17 2.71 6.31 0.49
CA ASP A 17 3.18 5.28 1.40
C ASP A 17 2.17 5.12 2.53
N LEU A 18 1.90 3.87 2.90
CA LEU A 18 0.96 3.52 3.94
C LEU A 18 1.68 2.88 5.11
N ARG A 19 1.22 3.19 6.30
CA ARG A 19 1.56 2.50 7.53
C ARG A 19 0.29 1.92 8.11
N VAL A 20 0.31 0.63 8.41
CA VAL A 20 -0.83 -0.07 9.01
C VAL A 20 -0.49 -0.40 10.45
N GLU A 21 -1.27 0.16 11.35
CA GLU A 21 -1.08 0.01 12.80
C GLU A 21 -2.14 -0.91 13.40
N VAL A 22 -1.71 -1.76 14.32
CA VAL A 22 -2.56 -2.68 15.06
C VAL A 22 -3.13 -1.95 16.28
N LEU A 23 -4.45 -1.73 16.27
CA LEU A 23 -5.21 -1.13 17.35
C LEU A 23 -5.91 -2.22 18.16
N CYS A 24 -5.42 -2.45 19.38
CA CYS A 24 -6.04 -3.36 20.34
C CYS A 24 -6.85 -2.55 21.36
N PRO A 25 -8.18 -2.75 21.44
CA PRO A 25 -8.98 -2.11 22.49
C PRO A 25 -8.50 -2.55 23.89
N PRO A 26 -8.40 -1.64 24.86
CA PRO A 26 -7.95 -1.98 26.20
C PRO A 26 -8.94 -2.95 26.88
N GLY A 27 -8.42 -4.04 27.45
CA GLY A 27 -9.23 -5.04 28.16
C GLY A 27 -9.84 -6.14 27.29
N GLU A 28 -9.67 -6.09 25.96
CA GLU A 28 -10.18 -7.11 25.05
C GLU A 28 -9.15 -8.22 24.77
N ARG A 29 -9.63 -9.46 24.63
CA ARG A 29 -8.76 -10.60 24.28
C ARG A 29 -8.52 -10.63 22.78
N ILE A 30 -7.26 -10.49 22.36
CA ILE A 30 -6.85 -10.60 20.96
C ILE A 30 -6.50 -12.05 20.64
N LEU A 31 -7.28 -12.68 19.74
CA LEU A 31 -7.16 -14.10 19.39
C LEU A 31 -6.09 -14.37 18.33
N CYS A 32 -5.88 -13.42 17.43
CA CYS A 32 -4.93 -13.55 16.32
C CYS A 32 -3.46 -13.43 16.75
N GLY A 33 -3.17 -13.17 18.03
CA GLY A 33 -1.81 -13.08 18.56
C GLY A 33 -1.08 -11.76 18.25
N ALA A 34 -1.79 -10.79 17.66
CA ALA A 34 -1.28 -9.45 17.38
C ALA A 34 -1.13 -8.66 18.69
N LYS A 35 -0.07 -7.86 18.77
CA LYS A 35 0.22 -7.06 19.96
C LYS A 35 -0.05 -5.58 19.69
N PRO A 36 -0.45 -4.83 20.73
CA PRO A 36 -0.51 -3.37 20.63
C PRO A 36 0.86 -2.83 20.21
N GLY A 37 0.88 -1.98 19.18
CA GLY A 37 2.12 -1.40 18.64
C GLY A 37 2.76 -2.19 17.50
N ASP A 38 2.23 -3.35 17.14
CA ASP A 38 2.60 -4.02 15.90
C ASP A 38 2.21 -3.13 14.70
N TYR A 39 3.10 -3.03 13.72
CA TYR A 39 2.80 -2.34 12.46
C TYR A 39 3.60 -2.93 11.31
N PHE A 40 3.12 -2.65 10.10
CA PHE A 40 3.85 -2.85 8.86
C PHE A 40 3.70 -1.62 7.96
N THR A 41 4.65 -1.42 7.05
CA THR A 41 4.61 -0.32 6.08
C THR A 41 4.50 -0.87 4.67
N LEU A 42 3.76 -0.15 3.83
CA LEU A 42 3.68 -0.36 2.39
C LEU A 42 4.30 0.87 1.75
N GLU A 43 5.41 0.65 1.10
CA GLU A 43 6.33 1.66 0.63
C GLU A 43 6.55 1.46 -0.86
N GLY A 44 5.90 2.29 -1.66
CA GLY A 44 5.76 2.03 -3.09
C GLY A 44 5.10 0.68 -3.37
N GLU A 45 5.84 -0.26 -3.98
CA GLU A 45 5.38 -1.62 -4.28
C GLU A 45 5.79 -2.65 -3.22
N MET A 46 6.53 -2.24 -2.18
CA MET A 46 7.18 -3.14 -1.23
C MET A 46 6.48 -3.12 0.14
N LEU A 47 6.16 -4.31 0.66
CA LEU A 47 5.62 -4.51 2.00
C LEU A 47 6.74 -4.82 3.00
N TYR A 48 6.89 -3.99 4.03
CA TYR A 48 7.86 -4.15 5.11
C TYR A 48 7.18 -4.48 6.43
N PHE A 49 7.51 -5.64 7.00
CA PHE A 49 6.96 -6.11 8.27
C PHE A 49 7.92 -5.80 9.43
N ALA A 50 7.83 -4.59 9.99
CA ALA A 50 8.80 -4.10 10.98
C ALA A 50 8.66 -4.74 12.37
N ILE A 51 7.44 -4.99 12.88
CA ILE A 51 7.23 -5.46 14.27
C ILE A 51 6.48 -6.81 14.38
N ILE A 52 5.98 -7.36 13.26
CA ILE A 52 5.34 -8.70 13.26
C ILE A 52 6.35 -9.84 13.53
N LEU A 53 7.65 -9.54 13.62
CA LEU A 53 8.74 -10.51 13.61
C LEU A 53 9.47 -10.61 14.97
N SER A 54 8.84 -11.25 15.97
CA SER A 54 9.65 -11.99 16.96
C SER A 54 10.14 -13.30 16.33
N PRO A 55 11.44 -13.62 16.39
CA PRO A 55 12.04 -14.69 15.60
C PRO A 55 11.74 -16.05 16.23
N ARG A 56 10.73 -16.75 15.69
CA ARG A 56 10.70 -18.23 15.48
C ARG A 56 9.30 -18.79 15.28
N THR A 57 8.24 -18.08 15.64
CA THR A 57 6.90 -18.72 15.69
C THR A 57 5.75 -17.71 15.57
N ARG A 58 5.79 -16.81 14.59
CA ARG A 58 4.68 -15.87 14.34
C ARG A 58 4.42 -15.55 12.86
N VAL A 59 5.23 -16.10 11.95
CA VAL A 59 5.04 -15.92 10.50
C VAL A 59 3.94 -16.84 9.96
N LEU A 60 3.48 -17.86 10.71
CA LEU A 60 2.36 -18.72 10.28
C LEU A 60 1.02 -18.39 10.98
N ASP A 61 1.05 -17.86 12.22
CA ASP A 61 -0.19 -17.69 13.01
C ASP A 61 -0.85 -16.30 12.83
N LEU A 62 -0.09 -15.28 12.40
CA LEU A 62 -0.60 -13.92 12.13
C LEU A 62 -0.86 -13.63 10.64
N LEU A 63 -0.40 -14.52 9.75
CA LEU A 63 -0.21 -14.22 8.33
C LEU A 63 -1.42 -14.47 7.40
N PRO A 64 -2.48 -15.23 7.74
CA PRO A 64 -3.67 -15.26 6.89
C PRO A 64 -4.66 -14.12 7.19
N CYS A 65 -4.86 -13.80 8.47
CA CYS A 65 -6.04 -13.03 8.91
C CYS A 65 -5.88 -11.52 8.71
N ILE A 66 -4.70 -10.96 9.05
CA ILE A 66 -4.41 -9.53 8.86
C ILE A 66 -4.24 -9.18 7.37
N PRO A 67 -3.41 -9.92 6.59
CA PRO A 67 -3.28 -9.65 5.16
C PRO A 67 -4.60 -9.90 4.41
N GLY A 68 -5.36 -10.94 4.76
CA GLY A 68 -6.65 -11.24 4.11
C GLY A 68 -7.71 -10.15 4.26
N ALA A 69 -7.74 -9.44 5.40
CA ALA A 69 -8.69 -8.35 5.62
C ALA A 69 -8.31 -7.05 4.91
N ILE A 70 -7.01 -6.71 4.88
CA ILE A 70 -6.58 -5.35 4.54
C ILE A 70 -5.91 -5.21 3.17
N LEU A 71 -5.23 -6.25 2.65
CA LEU A 71 -4.53 -6.17 1.37
C LEU A 71 -5.38 -5.64 0.21
N PRO A 72 -6.67 -6.03 0.07
CA PRO A 72 -7.51 -5.51 -1.03
C PRO A 72 -7.73 -4.00 -0.98
N LEU A 73 -7.66 -3.39 0.21
CA LEU A 73 -7.92 -1.97 0.41
C LEU A 73 -6.65 -1.11 0.26
N LEU A 74 -5.46 -1.70 0.40
CA LEU A 74 -4.20 -0.95 0.37
C LEU A 74 -3.94 -0.28 -0.97
N SER A 75 -4.16 -1.00 -2.07
CA SER A 75 -3.96 -0.46 -3.42
C SER A 75 -4.83 0.78 -3.68
N GLY A 76 -6.10 0.74 -3.23
CA GLY A 76 -7.00 1.89 -3.30
C GLY A 76 -6.56 3.04 -2.40
N LYS A 77 -6.03 2.74 -1.21
CA LYS A 77 -5.57 3.75 -0.24
C LYS A 77 -4.26 4.43 -0.65
N GLN A 78 -3.41 3.77 -1.45
CA GLN A 78 -2.19 4.36 -2.02
C GLN A 78 -2.47 5.40 -3.09
N ARG A 79 -3.64 5.37 -3.74
CA ARG A 79 -3.97 6.31 -4.81
C ARG A 79 -4.60 7.59 -4.27
N ALA A 80 -4.49 8.67 -5.04
CA ALA A 80 -5.30 9.86 -4.82
C ALA A 80 -6.78 9.48 -4.92
N GLN A 81 -7.58 9.92 -3.95
CA GLN A 81 -8.98 9.59 -3.82
C GLN A 81 -9.82 10.87 -3.82
N GLN A 82 -11.09 10.71 -4.16
CA GLN A 82 -12.06 11.80 -4.16
C GLN A 82 -12.48 12.12 -2.71
N SER A 83 -12.69 13.41 -2.41
CA SER A 83 -12.93 13.88 -1.04
C SER A 83 -14.19 13.31 -0.39
N ASN A 84 -15.18 12.90 -1.18
CA ASN A 84 -16.49 12.43 -0.70
C ASN A 84 -16.60 10.90 -0.77
N ASP A 85 -15.52 10.21 -1.15
CA ASP A 85 -15.46 8.75 -1.13
C ASP A 85 -15.18 8.26 0.29
N TRP A 86 -15.90 7.24 0.75
CA TRP A 86 -15.65 6.56 2.03
C TRP A 86 -14.21 6.02 2.09
N MET A 87 -13.63 5.66 0.94
CA MET A 87 -12.24 5.26 0.83
C MET A 87 -11.26 6.36 1.26
N THR A 88 -11.67 7.62 1.36
CA THR A 88 -10.86 8.72 1.90
C THR A 88 -10.99 8.85 3.42
N THR A 89 -12.19 8.64 3.96
CA THR A 89 -12.50 8.85 5.38
C THR A 89 -12.20 7.63 6.25
N ASP A 90 -12.54 6.44 5.77
CA ASP A 90 -12.60 5.23 6.59
C ASP A 90 -11.22 4.58 6.68
N ALA A 91 -10.49 4.87 7.74
CA ALA A 91 -9.11 4.42 7.93
C ALA A 91 -8.99 3.11 8.73
N GLU A 92 -10.07 2.61 9.33
CA GLU A 92 -10.04 1.47 10.24
C GLU A 92 -10.74 0.24 9.67
N VAL A 93 -10.05 -0.90 9.70
CA VAL A 93 -10.52 -2.18 9.17
C VAL A 93 -10.60 -3.19 10.30
N ALA A 94 -11.69 -3.95 10.35
CA ALA A 94 -11.84 -5.02 11.34
C ALA A 94 -10.92 -6.20 11.02
N CYS A 95 -10.52 -6.94 12.05
CA CYS A 95 -9.95 -8.27 11.86
C CYS A 95 -10.96 -9.21 11.19
N LEU A 96 -10.47 -10.14 10.36
CA LEU A 96 -11.33 -11.13 9.66
C LEU A 96 -11.95 -12.15 10.62
N ASP A 97 -11.36 -12.36 11.80
CA ASP A 97 -11.97 -13.16 12.88
C ASP A 97 -13.09 -12.36 13.57
N PRO A 98 -14.36 -12.78 13.50
CA PRO A 98 -15.50 -12.06 14.09
C PRO A 98 -15.41 -11.88 15.61
N HIS A 99 -14.68 -12.75 16.30
CA HIS A 99 -14.51 -12.72 17.74
C HIS A 99 -13.27 -11.94 18.17
N CYS A 100 -12.40 -11.61 17.22
CA CYS A 100 -11.25 -10.76 17.48
C CYS A 100 -11.67 -9.28 17.35
N LYS A 101 -11.64 -8.54 18.46
CA LYS A 101 -11.99 -7.11 18.50
C LYS A 101 -10.89 -6.18 17.98
N LEU A 102 -9.84 -6.75 17.35
CA LEU A 102 -8.73 -6.00 16.78
C LEU A 102 -9.20 -5.11 15.62
N ARG A 103 -8.65 -3.90 15.57
CA ARG A 103 -8.76 -2.99 14.42
C ARG A 103 -7.38 -2.73 13.81
N LEU A 104 -7.36 -2.52 12.51
CA LEU A 104 -6.18 -2.15 11.74
C LEU A 104 -6.39 -0.74 11.22
N ARG A 105 -5.50 0.19 11.54
CA ARG A 105 -5.60 1.58 11.09
C ARG A 105 -4.60 1.85 9.98
N ILE A 106 -5.09 2.30 8.84
CA ILE A 106 -4.30 2.71 7.69
C ILE A 106 -3.98 4.21 7.83
N VAL A 107 -2.70 4.53 7.84
CA VAL A 107 -2.18 5.89 7.95
C VAL A 107 -1.35 6.19 6.69
N ARG A 108 -1.66 7.30 6.02
CA ARG A 108 -0.79 7.83 4.96
C ARG A 108 0.37 8.57 5.60
N THR A 109 1.60 8.20 5.25
CA THR A 109 2.80 8.76 5.87
C THR A 109 3.56 9.68 4.91
N GLY A 110 3.79 9.23 3.68
CA GLY A 110 4.57 9.96 2.68
C GLY A 110 4.00 9.81 1.28
N THR A 111 4.58 10.53 0.33
CA THR A 111 4.28 10.43 -1.10
C THR A 111 5.54 10.09 -1.88
N ARG A 112 5.40 9.22 -2.87
CA ARG A 112 6.46 8.85 -3.80
C ARG A 112 6.01 9.14 -5.22
N THR A 113 6.94 9.64 -6.02
CA THR A 113 6.73 9.89 -7.45
C THR A 113 7.31 8.73 -8.24
N PHE A 114 6.51 8.18 -9.14
CA PHE A 114 6.85 7.13 -10.09
C PHE A 114 6.67 7.66 -11.51
N ARG A 115 7.31 7.01 -12.48
CA ARG A 115 7.08 7.27 -13.91
C ARG A 115 6.41 6.07 -14.56
N HIS A 116 5.46 6.33 -15.44
CA HIS A 116 4.72 5.30 -16.15
C HIS A 116 5.64 4.32 -16.88
N GLY A 117 6.63 4.83 -17.61
CA GLY A 117 7.59 3.98 -18.33
C GLY A 117 8.38 3.03 -17.41
N GLU A 118 8.65 3.42 -16.18
CA GLU A 118 9.48 2.61 -15.25
C GLU A 118 8.69 1.46 -14.61
N VAL A 119 7.36 1.56 -14.54
CA VAL A 119 6.50 0.62 -13.79
C VAL A 119 5.62 -0.26 -14.68
N THR A 120 5.53 0.02 -15.98
CA THR A 120 4.73 -0.79 -16.90
C THR A 120 5.32 -0.83 -18.31
N ALA A 121 5.15 -1.98 -18.97
CA ALA A 121 5.53 -2.17 -20.37
C ALA A 121 4.47 -1.66 -21.36
N VAL A 122 3.25 -1.33 -20.88
CA VAL A 122 2.16 -0.85 -21.74
C VAL A 122 2.27 0.67 -21.88
N PRO A 123 2.37 1.23 -23.09
CA PRO A 123 2.51 2.67 -23.29
C PRO A 123 1.23 3.45 -22.95
N LEU A 124 1.35 4.73 -22.63
CA LEU A 124 0.19 5.61 -22.42
C LEU A 124 -0.61 5.79 -23.73
N PRO A 125 -1.96 5.73 -23.69
CA PRO A 125 -2.79 5.90 -24.88
C PRO A 125 -2.48 7.21 -25.61
N GLY A 126 -2.22 7.13 -26.92
CA GLY A 126 -1.88 8.30 -27.74
C GLY A 126 -0.41 8.75 -27.67
N THR A 127 0.45 8.00 -26.97
CA THR A 127 1.91 8.24 -26.96
C THR A 127 2.67 6.95 -27.28
N ASN A 128 3.77 7.07 -28.04
CA ASN A 128 4.73 5.97 -28.23
C ASN A 128 5.81 5.97 -27.12
N LEU A 129 5.41 6.31 -25.89
CA LEU A 129 6.31 6.31 -24.74
C LEU A 129 6.32 4.89 -24.15
N VAL A 130 7.22 4.08 -24.68
CA VAL A 130 7.68 2.84 -24.05
C VAL A 130 8.92 3.21 -23.25
N SER A 131 9.09 2.64 -22.05
CA SER A 131 10.25 2.83 -21.19
C SER A 131 11.53 2.86 -22.02
N ALA A 132 12.17 4.03 -22.12
CA ALA A 132 13.53 4.10 -22.59
C ALA A 132 14.43 3.73 -21.42
N ASP A 133 14.55 2.43 -21.14
CA ASP A 133 15.64 1.97 -20.28
C ASP A 133 16.52 0.96 -21.01
N THR A 134 17.64 1.50 -21.46
CA THR A 134 18.82 0.83 -22.00
C THR A 134 19.84 0.73 -20.86
N SER A 135 19.44 0.30 -19.66
CA SER A 135 20.35 0.17 -18.52
C SER A 135 19.75 -0.56 -17.32
N LYS A 136 19.51 -1.87 -17.47
CA LYS A 136 19.67 -2.81 -16.35
C LYS A 136 20.78 -3.78 -16.72
N GLU A 137 22.00 -3.39 -16.39
CA GLU A 137 23.20 -4.23 -16.30
C GLU A 137 23.46 -4.53 -14.82
#